data_AF-A0A918ZMY2-F1
#
_entry.id   AF-A0A918ZMY2-F1
#
_cell.length_a   1.000
_cell.length_b   1.000
_cell.length_c   1.000
_cell.angle_alpha   90.00
_cell.angle_beta   90.00
_cell.angle_gamma   90.00
#
_symmetry.space_group_name_H-M   'P 1'
#
loop_
_entity.id
_entity.type
_entity.pdbx_description
1 polymer ?
#
loop_
_entity_poly.entity_id
_entity_poly.type
_entity_poly.pdbx_seq_one_letter_code
_entity_poly.pdbx_strand_id
1 'polypeptide(L)'
;MLALGVGLAVTCVGLSLRHRAPVVTAWSTPGAALLSTSLAGVPMGQAVGAFVFSALLVLVTGVTGWFARAMDRIPVPLASALLAGVLLRFGTGLFSTMHDSFAVAFPVFVLYLLARRFAPRYAVLLALAGGVLASVLTGGWRLDRLRISLAEPVFVAPDFDWKVLVSVGVPLFVVTMASQNLPGVAVLRGSGYDVPVSPLMTWTGAVNVLLAPFGAFGLNLSSITAAICTGQEAHPDRNRRYVAAVWAGIFYLCVGVFGATVASLLTAMPHALVLATAGVGLLATIESSLTTALSDKAAREAAVVTFLATASGVTLLGIGSAFWGLLAGALTSVIANAGRRRTRPTPPARRPDTVGDTAGV
;
A
#
# COMPACT_ATOMS: atom_id res chain seq x y z
N MET A 1 -18.46 -4.71 -2.63
CA MET A 1 -17.33 -4.54 -3.58
C MET A 1 -17.54 -3.33 -4.50
N LEU A 2 -18.72 -3.16 -5.13
CA LEU A 2 -18.99 -2.00 -6.01
C LEU A 2 -18.68 -0.64 -5.38
N ALA A 3 -19.22 -0.36 -4.18
CA ALA A 3 -18.99 0.91 -3.48
C ALA A 3 -17.50 1.21 -3.26
N LEU A 4 -16.71 0.18 -2.87
CA LEU A 4 -15.26 0.30 -2.79
C LEU A 4 -14.66 0.59 -4.17
N GLY A 5 -14.98 -0.21 -5.19
CA GLY A 5 -14.43 -0.01 -6.54
C GLY A 5 -14.69 1.38 -7.11
N VAL A 6 -15.92 1.90 -6.96
CA VAL A 6 -16.28 3.27 -7.36
C VAL A 6 -15.47 4.30 -6.56
N GLY A 7 -15.46 4.16 -5.24
CA GLY A 7 -14.75 5.09 -4.37
C GLY A 7 -13.25 5.15 -4.67
N LEU A 8 -12.61 3.99 -4.79
CA LEU A 8 -11.21 3.84 -5.16
C LEU A 8 -10.92 4.38 -6.55
N ALA A 9 -11.79 4.15 -7.52
CA ALA A 9 -11.63 4.71 -8.86
C ALA A 9 -11.65 6.24 -8.82
N VAL A 10 -12.65 6.83 -8.19
CA VAL A 10 -12.80 8.29 -8.08
C VAL A 10 -11.59 8.90 -7.36
N THR A 11 -11.15 8.32 -6.23
CA THR A 11 -10.03 8.88 -5.46
C THR A 11 -8.68 8.63 -6.13
N CYS A 12 -8.43 7.45 -6.70
CA CYS A 12 -7.20 7.18 -7.46
C CYS A 12 -7.07 8.14 -8.65
N VAL A 13 -8.11 8.21 -9.48
CA VAL A 13 -8.10 9.02 -10.71
C VAL A 13 -8.05 10.50 -10.35
N GLY A 14 -8.96 10.97 -9.51
CA GLY A 14 -9.08 12.39 -9.15
C GLY A 14 -7.83 12.93 -8.46
N LEU A 15 -7.31 12.24 -7.44
CA LEU A 15 -6.14 12.71 -6.70
C LEU A 15 -4.87 12.60 -7.54
N SER A 16 -4.72 11.54 -8.35
CA SER A 16 -3.54 11.39 -9.20
C SER A 16 -3.46 12.44 -10.30
N LEU A 17 -4.59 12.77 -10.93
CA LEU A 17 -4.66 13.84 -11.93
C LEU A 17 -4.43 15.22 -11.32
N ARG A 18 -5.03 15.48 -10.14
CA ARG A 18 -4.90 16.76 -9.43
C ARG A 18 -3.45 17.03 -9.00
N HIS A 19 -2.79 16.03 -8.43
CA HIS A 19 -1.45 16.19 -7.87
C HIS A 19 -0.31 15.82 -8.82
N ARG A 20 -0.62 15.33 -10.04
CA ARG A 20 0.37 14.80 -11.00
C ARG A 20 1.33 13.79 -10.36
N ALA A 21 0.83 13.03 -9.39
CA ALA A 21 1.56 12.05 -8.61
C ALA A 21 0.75 10.74 -8.55
N PRO A 22 1.39 9.56 -8.46
CA PRO A 22 0.70 8.26 -8.41
C PRO A 22 0.05 8.02 -7.04
N VAL A 23 -1.02 8.77 -6.75
CA VAL A 23 -1.80 8.63 -5.54
C VAL A 23 -2.76 7.46 -5.70
N VAL A 24 -2.37 6.30 -5.19
CA VAL A 24 -3.20 5.10 -5.21
C VAL A 24 -3.93 4.95 -3.89
N THR A 25 -5.24 4.84 -3.95
CA THR A 25 -6.11 4.47 -2.84
C THR A 25 -6.53 3.02 -2.95
N ALA A 26 -6.72 2.33 -1.84
CA ALA A 26 -7.21 0.96 -1.76
C ALA A 26 -8.18 0.77 -0.58
N TRP A 27 -8.80 -0.41 -0.51
CA TRP A 27 -9.59 -0.82 0.65
C TRP A 27 -8.70 -1.18 1.84
N SER A 28 -9.25 -1.16 3.05
CA SER A 28 -8.49 -1.54 4.25
C SER A 28 -8.41 -3.06 4.39
N THR A 29 -7.36 -3.71 3.89
CA THR A 29 -7.23 -5.18 4.03
C THR A 29 -7.23 -5.64 5.50
N PRO A 30 -6.46 -5.02 6.42
CA PRO A 30 -6.54 -5.35 7.85
C PRO A 30 -7.90 -4.98 8.45
N GLY A 31 -8.57 -3.94 7.95
CA GLY A 31 -9.95 -3.62 8.30
C GLY A 31 -10.92 -4.74 7.93
N ALA A 32 -10.83 -5.27 6.70
CA ALA A 32 -11.65 -6.41 6.28
C ALA A 32 -11.43 -7.64 7.16
N ALA A 33 -10.17 -7.93 7.52
CA ALA A 33 -9.84 -9.02 8.44
C ALA A 33 -10.46 -8.80 9.84
N LEU A 34 -10.36 -7.59 10.38
CA LEU A 34 -11.00 -7.23 11.65
C LEU A 34 -12.52 -7.40 11.59
N LEU A 35 -13.15 -6.99 10.49
CA LEU A 35 -14.60 -7.11 10.29
C LEU A 35 -15.07 -8.56 10.18
N SER A 36 -14.23 -9.46 9.67
CA SER A 36 -14.58 -10.88 9.53
C SER A 36 -14.88 -11.58 10.86
N THR A 37 -14.36 -11.04 11.97
CA THR A 37 -14.58 -11.57 13.32
C THR A 37 -15.43 -10.65 14.19
N SER A 38 -15.30 -9.33 14.04
CA SER A 38 -15.97 -8.35 14.91
C SER A 38 -17.44 -8.07 14.57
N LEU A 39 -17.91 -8.42 13.37
CA LEU A 39 -19.30 -8.24 12.96
C LEU A 39 -20.21 -9.45 13.24
N ALA A 40 -19.70 -10.51 13.87
CA ALA A 40 -20.48 -11.68 14.20
C ALA A 40 -21.69 -11.31 15.09
N GLY A 41 -22.91 -11.52 14.59
CA GLY A 41 -24.15 -11.19 15.29
C GLY A 41 -24.55 -9.70 15.25
N VAL A 42 -23.78 -8.84 14.56
CA VAL A 42 -24.10 -7.42 14.42
C VAL A 42 -25.07 -7.21 13.24
N PRO A 43 -26.22 -6.53 13.42
CA PRO A 43 -27.11 -6.18 12.32
C PRO A 43 -26.40 -5.33 11.25
N MET A 44 -26.72 -5.55 9.97
CA MET A 44 -26.04 -4.84 8.86
C MET A 44 -26.14 -3.31 8.97
N GLY A 45 -27.28 -2.77 9.42
CA GLY A 45 -27.44 -1.33 9.65
C GLY A 45 -26.42 -0.78 10.66
N GLN A 46 -26.16 -1.51 11.75
CA GLN A 46 -25.17 -1.14 12.77
C GLN A 46 -23.73 -1.27 12.28
N ALA A 47 -23.45 -2.30 11.48
CA ALA A 47 -22.16 -2.43 10.80
C ALA A 47 -21.90 -1.24 9.87
N VAL A 48 -22.90 -0.83 9.10
CA VAL A 48 -22.83 0.35 8.22
C VAL A 48 -22.69 1.65 9.03
N GLY A 49 -23.38 1.77 10.17
CA GLY A 49 -23.18 2.87 11.11
C GLY A 49 -21.73 2.96 11.59
N ALA A 50 -21.09 1.82 11.88
CA ALA A 50 -19.67 1.76 12.23
C ALA A 50 -18.74 2.15 11.06
N PHE A 51 -19.09 1.79 9.82
CA PHE A 51 -18.33 2.20 8.63
C PHE A 51 -18.39 3.72 8.42
N VAL A 52 -19.60 4.30 8.52
CA VAL A 52 -19.82 5.76 8.45
C VAL A 52 -19.02 6.45 9.55
N PHE A 53 -19.11 5.97 10.79
CA PHE A 53 -18.39 6.53 11.92
C PHE A 53 -16.87 6.47 11.74
N SER A 54 -16.33 5.32 11.31
CA SER A 54 -14.90 5.18 11.00
C SER A 54 -14.46 6.14 9.89
N ALA A 55 -15.26 6.27 8.83
CA ALA A 55 -15.01 7.20 7.73
C ALA A 55 -15.03 8.67 8.17
N LEU A 56 -15.95 9.04 9.08
CA LEU A 56 -16.00 10.37 9.70
C LEU A 56 -14.74 10.66 10.52
N LEU A 57 -14.24 9.69 11.29
CA LEU A 57 -12.97 9.84 12.02
C LEU A 57 -11.78 10.05 11.06
N VAL A 58 -11.74 9.34 9.93
CA VAL A 58 -10.74 9.58 8.87
C VAL A 58 -10.87 10.99 8.29
N LEU A 59 -12.10 11.42 7.98
CA LEU A 59 -12.38 12.75 7.45
C LEU A 59 -11.93 13.85 8.41
N VAL A 60 -12.32 13.77 9.69
CA VAL A 60 -11.91 14.72 10.75
C VAL A 60 -10.40 14.75 10.89
N THR A 61 -9.74 13.59 10.86
CA THR A 61 -8.28 13.49 10.92
C THR A 61 -7.61 14.16 9.70
N GLY A 62 -8.22 14.02 8.52
CA GLY A 62 -7.82 14.70 7.30
C GLY A 62 -7.92 16.22 7.42
N VAL A 63 -9.10 16.73 7.79
CA VAL A 63 -9.39 18.17 7.88
C VAL A 63 -8.54 18.87 8.95
N THR A 64 -8.32 18.22 10.09
CA THR A 64 -7.49 18.78 11.19
C THR A 64 -5.99 18.77 10.88
N GLY A 65 -5.54 17.91 9.96
CA GLY A 65 -4.14 17.72 9.60
C GLY A 65 -3.29 17.10 10.72
N TRP A 66 -3.89 16.52 11.76
CA TRP A 66 -3.14 15.90 12.87
C TRP A 66 -2.25 14.76 12.41
N PHE A 67 -2.78 13.90 11.53
CA PHE A 67 -2.01 12.80 10.98
C PHE A 67 -0.87 13.26 10.08
N ALA A 68 -1.09 14.27 9.24
CA ALA A 68 -0.05 14.83 8.39
C ALA A 68 1.15 15.30 9.24
N ARG A 69 0.89 16.05 10.33
CA ARG A 69 1.93 16.49 11.27
C ARG A 69 2.69 15.32 11.90
N ALA A 70 2.01 14.23 12.25
CA ALA A 70 2.67 13.05 12.79
C ALA A 70 3.58 12.41 11.73
N MET A 71 3.09 12.28 10.49
CA MET A 71 3.84 11.68 9.40
C MET A 71 5.08 12.49 9.01
N ASP A 72 5.04 13.83 9.07
CA ASP A 72 6.17 14.73 8.77
C ASP A 72 7.42 14.47 9.61
N ARG A 73 7.28 13.75 10.72
CA ARG A 73 8.40 13.38 11.60
C ARG A 73 9.09 12.09 11.19
N ILE A 74 8.55 11.34 10.23
CA ILE A 74 9.09 10.03 9.84
C ILE A 74 10.20 10.21 8.79
N PRO A 75 11.45 9.81 9.08
CA PRO A 75 12.54 9.87 8.11
C PRO A 75 12.31 8.93 6.92
N VAL A 76 12.74 9.36 5.73
CA VAL A 76 12.67 8.58 4.48
C VAL A 76 13.29 7.17 4.60
N PRO A 77 14.44 6.97 5.28
CA PRO A 77 15.00 5.62 5.46
C PRO A 77 14.07 4.67 6.22
N LEU A 78 13.38 5.16 7.28
CA LEU A 78 12.43 4.35 8.06
C LEU A 78 11.16 4.07 7.25
N ALA A 79 10.68 5.05 6.49
CA ALA A 79 9.55 4.86 5.57
C ALA A 79 9.85 3.78 4.51
N SER A 80 11.06 3.81 3.95
CA SER A 80 11.50 2.82 2.95
C SER A 80 11.74 1.44 3.56
N ALA A 81 12.27 1.39 4.79
CA ALA A 81 12.43 0.15 5.54
C ALA A 81 11.09 -0.51 5.88
N LEU A 82 10.11 0.29 6.28
CA LEU A 82 8.75 -0.17 6.52
C LEU A 82 8.17 -0.79 5.24
N LEU A 83 8.33 -0.12 4.10
CA LEU A 83 7.87 -0.63 2.81
C LEU A 83 8.55 -1.96 2.47
N ALA A 84 9.89 -2.02 2.57
CA ALA A 84 10.64 -3.25 2.35
C ALA A 84 10.16 -4.40 3.25
N GLY A 85 9.87 -4.12 4.53
CA GLY A 85 9.39 -5.12 5.49
C GLY A 85 8.00 -5.64 5.15
N VAL A 86 7.07 -4.77 4.73
CA VAL A 86 5.73 -5.18 4.28
C VAL A 86 5.82 -6.08 3.05
N LEU A 87 6.68 -5.70 2.10
CA LEU A 87 6.81 -6.40 0.83
C LEU A 87 7.60 -7.72 0.94
N LEU A 88 8.49 -7.85 1.94
CA LEU A 88 9.34 -9.02 2.11
C LEU A 88 8.53 -10.33 2.16
N ARG A 89 7.38 -10.34 2.84
CA ARG A 89 6.52 -11.54 2.93
C ARG A 89 6.06 -12.06 1.58
N PHE A 90 5.76 -11.15 0.65
CA PHE A 90 5.36 -11.54 -0.70
C PHE A 90 6.55 -12.11 -1.46
N GLY A 91 7.72 -11.47 -1.33
CA GLY A 91 8.97 -11.96 -1.90
C GLY A 91 9.36 -13.35 -1.38
N THR A 92 9.31 -13.59 -0.07
CA THR A 92 9.58 -14.91 0.52
C THR A 92 8.49 -15.91 0.16
N GLY A 93 7.23 -15.48 0.09
CA GLY A 93 6.10 -16.33 -0.28
C GLY A 93 6.24 -16.99 -1.64
N LEU A 94 6.83 -16.30 -2.63
CA LEU A 94 7.18 -16.89 -3.93
C LEU A 94 8.07 -18.13 -3.76
N PHE A 95 9.16 -18.01 -2.99
CA PHE A 95 10.13 -19.09 -2.82
C PHE A 95 9.60 -20.20 -1.90
N SER A 96 8.87 -19.86 -0.83
CA SER A 96 8.20 -20.85 0.02
C SER A 96 7.21 -21.70 -0.80
N THR A 97 6.45 -21.06 -1.71
CA THR A 97 5.50 -21.76 -2.59
C THR A 97 6.19 -22.73 -3.56
N MET A 98 7.47 -22.54 -3.88
CA MET A 98 8.20 -23.51 -4.71
C MET A 98 8.36 -24.87 -4.03
N HIS A 99 8.36 -24.91 -2.70
CA HIS A 99 8.36 -26.17 -1.96
C HIS A 99 7.04 -26.91 -2.14
N ASP A 100 5.92 -26.20 -1.98
CA ASP A 100 4.58 -26.80 -1.98
C ASP A 100 4.03 -27.04 -3.41
N SER A 101 4.45 -26.25 -4.39
CA SER A 101 3.89 -26.24 -5.75
C SER A 101 4.92 -25.80 -6.79
N PHE A 102 6.02 -26.54 -6.86
CA PHE A 102 7.12 -26.28 -7.80
C PHE A 102 6.63 -26.13 -9.24
N ALA A 103 5.74 -27.00 -9.70
CA ALA A 103 5.21 -27.01 -11.07
C ALA A 103 4.51 -25.70 -11.48
N VAL A 104 4.03 -24.89 -10.53
CA VAL A 104 3.40 -23.59 -10.81
C VAL A 104 4.35 -22.44 -10.50
N ALA A 105 4.96 -22.44 -9.31
CA ALA A 105 5.79 -21.32 -8.86
C ALA A 105 7.10 -21.18 -9.65
N PHE A 106 7.72 -22.30 -10.04
CA PHE A 106 8.98 -22.28 -10.79
C PHE A 106 8.81 -21.69 -12.21
N PRO A 107 7.82 -22.10 -13.02
CA PRO A 107 7.57 -21.45 -14.31
C PRO A 107 7.29 -19.95 -14.20
N VAL A 108 6.52 -19.52 -13.20
CA VAL A 108 6.28 -18.08 -12.94
C VAL A 108 7.60 -17.34 -12.75
N PHE A 109 8.48 -17.88 -11.92
CA PHE A 109 9.79 -17.26 -11.64
C PHE A 109 10.72 -17.26 -12.86
N VAL A 110 10.85 -18.39 -13.57
CA VAL A 110 11.71 -18.50 -14.74
C VAL A 110 11.23 -17.57 -15.86
N LEU A 111 9.94 -17.57 -16.16
CA LEU A 111 9.38 -16.69 -17.18
C LEU A 111 9.52 -15.22 -16.81
N TYR A 112 9.38 -14.88 -15.53
CA TYR A 112 9.71 -13.54 -15.07
C TYR A 112 11.16 -13.16 -15.35
N LEU A 113 12.14 -14.02 -15.03
CA LEU A 113 13.56 -13.72 -15.26
C LEU A 113 13.87 -13.55 -16.74
N LEU A 114 13.34 -14.44 -17.59
CA LEU A 114 13.49 -14.35 -19.04
C LEU A 114 12.85 -13.06 -19.56
N ALA A 115 11.63 -12.76 -19.16
CA ALA A 115 10.94 -11.55 -19.58
C ALA A 115 11.59 -10.29 -19.03
N ARG A 116 12.19 -10.30 -17.82
CA ARG A 116 12.96 -9.16 -17.29
C ARG A 116 14.14 -8.82 -18.19
N ARG A 117 14.72 -9.80 -18.90
CA ARG A 117 15.80 -9.57 -19.86
C ARG A 117 15.31 -9.02 -21.21
N PHE A 118 14.25 -9.58 -21.76
CA PHE A 118 13.83 -9.29 -23.14
C PHE A 118 12.67 -8.30 -23.27
N ALA A 119 11.80 -8.25 -22.26
CA ALA A 119 10.58 -7.44 -22.23
C ALA A 119 10.25 -6.95 -20.80
N PRO A 120 11.12 -6.12 -20.15
CA PRO A 120 10.97 -5.76 -18.74
C PRO A 120 9.59 -5.21 -18.36
N ARG A 121 8.98 -4.42 -19.25
CA ARG A 121 7.64 -3.84 -19.08
C ARG A 121 6.52 -4.88 -18.99
N TYR A 122 6.71 -6.06 -19.58
CA TYR A 122 5.71 -7.13 -19.63
C TYR A 122 6.08 -8.31 -18.72
N ALA A 123 7.14 -8.21 -17.93
CA ALA A 123 7.69 -9.34 -17.19
C ALA A 123 6.69 -9.98 -16.22
N VAL A 124 5.94 -9.15 -15.47
CA VAL A 124 4.91 -9.65 -14.54
C VAL A 124 3.73 -10.28 -15.28
N LEU A 125 3.31 -9.70 -16.41
CA LEU A 125 2.20 -10.23 -17.22
C LEU A 125 2.56 -11.58 -17.85
N LEU A 126 3.77 -11.71 -18.39
CA LEU A 126 4.27 -12.96 -18.97
C LEU A 126 4.47 -14.04 -17.90
N ALA A 127 4.94 -13.66 -16.71
CA ALA A 127 5.04 -14.57 -15.57
C ALA A 127 3.65 -15.07 -15.12
N LEU A 128 2.66 -14.18 -15.04
CA LEU A 128 1.27 -14.54 -14.76
C LEU A 128 0.71 -15.49 -15.81
N ALA A 129 0.88 -15.19 -17.10
CA ALA A 129 0.41 -16.05 -18.18
C ALA A 129 1.02 -17.46 -18.10
N GLY A 130 2.32 -17.54 -17.82
CA GLY A 130 3.02 -18.79 -17.56
C GLY A 130 2.48 -19.57 -16.36
N GLY A 131 2.24 -18.88 -15.25
CA GLY A 131 1.64 -19.49 -14.06
C GLY A 131 0.23 -19.99 -14.26
N VAL A 132 -0.59 -19.24 -15.02
CA VAL A 132 -1.95 -19.67 -15.41
C VAL A 132 -1.87 -20.94 -16.25
N LEU A 133 -1.01 -20.96 -17.28
CA LEU A 133 -0.82 -22.13 -18.12
C LEU A 133 -0.37 -23.34 -17.30
N ALA A 134 0.66 -23.17 -16.46
CA ALA A 134 1.14 -24.22 -15.57
C ALA A 134 0.03 -24.74 -14.64
N SER A 135 -0.75 -23.84 -14.05
CA SER A 135 -1.87 -24.18 -13.16
C SER A 135 -2.99 -24.95 -13.86
N VAL A 136 -3.26 -24.64 -15.13
CA VAL A 136 -4.21 -25.37 -15.97
C VAL A 136 -3.70 -26.78 -16.26
N LEU A 137 -2.43 -26.90 -16.64
CA LEU A 137 -1.80 -28.19 -16.92
C LEU A 137 -1.73 -29.11 -15.69
N THR A 138 -1.60 -28.55 -14.49
CA THR A 138 -1.62 -29.31 -13.23
C THR A 138 -3.03 -29.57 -12.69
N GLY A 139 -4.09 -29.10 -13.36
CA GLY A 139 -5.48 -29.33 -12.95
C GLY A 139 -5.90 -28.66 -11.65
N GLY A 140 -5.22 -27.59 -11.22
CA GLY A 140 -5.47 -26.96 -9.91
C GLY A 140 -6.71 -26.06 -9.83
N TRP A 141 -7.40 -25.84 -10.95
CA TRP A 141 -8.51 -24.90 -11.06
C TRP A 141 -9.85 -25.52 -10.66
N ARG A 142 -10.64 -24.81 -9.87
CA ARG A 142 -12.01 -25.19 -9.46
C ARG A 142 -13.06 -24.35 -10.17
N LEU A 143 -13.27 -24.63 -11.45
CA LEU A 143 -14.13 -23.85 -12.34
C LEU A 143 -15.62 -23.99 -12.03
N ASP A 144 -16.02 -25.04 -11.31
CA ASP A 144 -17.38 -25.30 -10.82
C ASP A 144 -17.93 -24.16 -9.95
N ARG A 145 -17.05 -23.34 -9.38
CA ARG A 145 -17.41 -22.22 -8.51
C ARG A 145 -17.50 -20.88 -9.23
N LEU A 146 -17.12 -20.81 -10.50
CA LEU A 146 -17.06 -19.56 -11.24
C LEU A 146 -18.49 -19.04 -11.51
N ARG A 147 -18.77 -17.82 -11.06
CA ARG A 147 -20.07 -17.16 -11.30
C ARG A 147 -19.86 -15.79 -11.92
N ILE A 148 -20.38 -15.61 -13.12
CA ILE A 148 -20.36 -14.30 -13.79
C ILE A 148 -21.60 -13.52 -13.32
N SER A 149 -21.38 -12.38 -12.68
CA SER A 149 -22.42 -11.53 -12.12
C SER A 149 -21.91 -10.10 -11.96
N LEU A 150 -22.77 -9.15 -12.29
CA LEU A 150 -22.53 -7.73 -12.03
C LEU A 150 -22.97 -7.40 -10.62
N ALA A 151 -22.19 -6.58 -9.94
CA ALA A 151 -22.53 -6.07 -8.63
C ALA A 151 -23.62 -5.00 -8.73
N GLU A 152 -24.64 -5.12 -7.89
CA GLU A 152 -25.72 -4.13 -7.77
C GLU A 152 -25.49 -3.25 -6.54
N PRO A 153 -25.80 -1.94 -6.62
CA PRO A 153 -25.73 -1.05 -5.47
C PRO A 153 -26.91 -1.36 -4.52
N VAL A 154 -26.59 -1.85 -3.32
CA VAL A 154 -27.58 -2.06 -2.25
C VAL A 154 -27.39 -0.98 -1.20
N PHE A 155 -28.40 -0.14 -1.02
CA PHE A 155 -28.40 0.85 0.06
C PHE A 155 -28.84 0.21 1.37
N VAL A 156 -28.08 0.43 2.42
CA VAL A 156 -28.43 0.07 3.79
C VAL A 156 -28.40 1.33 4.64
N ALA A 157 -29.54 1.65 5.26
CA ALA A 157 -29.61 2.79 6.17
C ALA A 157 -28.70 2.53 7.39
N PRO A 158 -27.82 3.50 7.75
CA PRO A 158 -26.98 3.36 8.94
C PRO A 158 -27.84 3.41 10.20
N ASP A 159 -27.60 2.47 11.11
CA ASP A 159 -28.11 2.46 12.49
C ASP A 159 -26.93 2.69 13.43
N PHE A 160 -27.08 3.57 14.43
CA PHE A 160 -25.98 3.99 15.29
C PHE A 160 -26.13 3.43 16.70
N ASP A 161 -25.54 2.26 16.93
CA ASP A 161 -25.40 1.67 18.26
C ASP A 161 -24.01 2.01 18.86
N TRP A 162 -23.98 2.65 20.02
CA TRP A 162 -22.73 3.14 20.62
C TRP A 162 -21.75 2.01 20.94
N LYS A 163 -22.23 0.80 21.27
CA LYS A 163 -21.35 -0.35 21.56
C LYS A 163 -20.65 -0.77 20.29
N VAL A 164 -21.36 -0.86 19.17
CA VAL A 164 -20.79 -1.20 17.85
C VAL A 164 -19.85 -0.10 17.36
N LEU A 165 -20.17 1.18 17.59
CA LEU A 165 -19.26 2.29 17.23
C LEU A 165 -17.92 2.18 17.97
N VAL A 166 -17.94 1.85 19.26
CA VAL A 166 -16.73 1.70 20.07
C VAL A 166 -16.00 0.38 19.81
N SER A 167 -16.72 -0.74 19.64
CA SER A 167 -16.13 -2.07 19.49
C SER A 167 -15.71 -2.41 18.06
N VAL A 168 -16.31 -1.76 17.05
CA VAL A 168 -16.02 -2.00 15.63
C VAL A 168 -15.53 -0.73 14.95
N GLY A 169 -16.25 0.38 15.08
CA GLY A 169 -15.95 1.64 14.38
C GLY A 169 -14.60 2.24 14.74
N VAL A 170 -14.28 2.35 16.04
CA VAL A 170 -12.98 2.84 16.53
C VAL A 170 -11.84 1.90 16.12
N PRO A 171 -11.90 0.57 16.35
CA PRO A 171 -10.85 -0.34 15.90
C PRO A 171 -10.64 -0.32 14.38
N LEU A 172 -11.71 -0.25 13.58
CA LEU A 172 -11.62 -0.14 12.13
C LEU A 172 -10.88 1.13 11.70
N PHE A 173 -11.16 2.27 12.36
CA PHE A 173 -10.43 3.53 12.13
C PHE A 173 -8.95 3.38 12.49
N VAL A 174 -8.65 2.92 13.72
CA VAL A 174 -7.28 2.79 14.22
C VAL A 174 -6.45 1.86 13.33
N VAL A 175 -6.99 0.69 13.00
CA VAL A 175 -6.30 -0.30 12.15
C VAL A 175 -6.06 0.25 10.74
N THR A 176 -7.04 0.95 10.17
CA THR A 176 -6.91 1.58 8.85
C THR A 176 -5.84 2.69 8.85
N MET A 177 -5.83 3.52 9.87
CA MET A 177 -4.86 4.60 10.03
C MET A 177 -3.43 4.08 10.19
N ALA A 178 -3.26 3.15 11.13
CA ALA A 178 -1.96 2.62 11.50
C ALA A 178 -1.36 1.67 10.45
N SER A 179 -2.19 0.80 9.86
CA SER A 179 -1.71 -0.29 8.99
C SER A 179 -1.80 0.02 7.51
N GLN A 180 -2.58 1.02 7.09
CA GLN A 180 -2.75 1.35 5.66
C GLN A 180 -2.33 2.78 5.33
N ASN A 181 -2.95 3.79 5.93
CA ASN A 181 -2.65 5.20 5.59
C ASN A 181 -1.20 5.57 5.88
N LEU A 182 -0.66 5.13 7.03
CA LEU A 182 0.72 5.39 7.41
C LEU A 182 1.72 4.75 6.42
N PRO A 183 1.61 3.44 6.11
CA PRO A 183 2.42 2.83 5.07
C PRO A 183 2.23 3.47 3.68
N GLY A 184 1.00 3.82 3.29
CA GLY A 184 0.73 4.44 2.00
C GLY A 184 1.39 5.80 1.82
N VAL A 185 1.37 6.65 2.85
CA VAL A 185 2.13 7.92 2.86
C VAL A 185 3.64 7.66 2.84
N ALA A 186 4.12 6.68 3.60
CA ALA A 186 5.52 6.30 3.62
C ALA A 186 6.02 5.88 2.22
N VAL A 187 5.22 5.15 1.45
CA VAL A 187 5.53 4.78 0.06
C VAL A 187 5.69 5.99 -0.85
N LEU A 188 4.73 6.92 -0.81
CA LEU A 188 4.76 8.13 -1.62
C LEU A 188 6.03 8.94 -1.34
N ARG A 189 6.35 9.16 -0.06
CA ARG A 189 7.54 9.89 0.38
C ARG A 189 8.84 9.16 0.08
N GLY A 190 8.89 7.85 0.32
CA GLY A 190 10.03 6.99 -0.02
C GLY A 190 10.33 7.00 -1.52
N SER A 191 9.29 7.15 -2.34
CA SER A 191 9.39 7.32 -3.80
C SER A 191 9.61 8.79 -4.23
N GLY A 192 9.82 9.69 -3.26
CA GLY A 192 10.12 11.11 -3.43
C GLY A 192 8.90 12.00 -3.70
N TYR A 193 7.68 11.48 -3.79
CA TYR A 193 6.49 12.29 -4.09
C TYR A 193 6.02 13.04 -2.85
N ASP A 194 6.18 14.35 -2.88
CA ASP A 194 5.70 15.24 -1.82
C ASP A 194 4.27 15.72 -2.15
N VAL A 195 3.30 14.95 -1.70
CA VAL A 195 1.87 15.24 -1.85
C VAL A 195 1.26 15.60 -0.51
N PRO A 196 0.33 16.57 -0.46
CA PRO A 196 -0.23 17.03 0.80
C PRO A 196 -1.15 15.95 1.40
N VAL A 197 -0.69 15.30 2.48
CA VAL A 197 -1.36 14.14 3.09
C VAL A 197 -2.79 14.46 3.56
N SER A 198 -2.98 15.62 4.19
CA SER A 198 -4.27 16.04 4.76
C SER A 198 -5.39 16.12 3.69
N PRO A 199 -5.19 16.78 2.54
CA PRO A 199 -6.13 16.72 1.41
C PRO A 199 -6.44 15.31 0.92
N LEU A 200 -5.43 14.43 0.78
CA LEU A 200 -5.67 13.05 0.31
C LEU A 200 -6.62 12.32 1.27
N MET A 201 -6.33 12.42 2.57
CA MET A 201 -7.14 11.82 3.62
C MET A 201 -8.55 12.39 3.71
N THR A 202 -8.67 13.71 3.54
CA THR A 202 -9.96 14.41 3.54
C THR A 202 -10.86 13.87 2.43
N TRP A 203 -10.31 13.75 1.20
CA TRP A 203 -11.05 13.19 0.07
C TRP A 203 -11.38 11.71 0.25
N THR A 204 -10.45 10.88 0.71
CA THR A 204 -10.75 9.47 0.96
C THR A 204 -11.80 9.29 2.06
N GLY A 205 -11.73 10.10 3.12
CA GLY A 205 -12.72 10.10 4.19
C GLY A 205 -14.10 10.53 3.70
N ALA A 206 -14.18 11.65 2.97
CA ALA A 206 -15.44 12.17 2.44
C ALA A 206 -16.11 11.18 1.47
N VAL A 207 -15.36 10.63 0.51
CA VAL A 207 -15.88 9.63 -0.42
C VAL A 207 -16.32 8.36 0.33
N ASN A 208 -15.57 7.94 1.35
CA ASN A 208 -15.94 6.77 2.16
C ASN A 208 -17.22 7.03 2.98
N VAL A 209 -17.42 8.22 3.56
CA VAL A 209 -18.67 8.57 4.27
C VAL A 209 -19.87 8.45 3.34
N LEU A 210 -19.74 8.95 2.10
CA LEU A 210 -20.81 8.89 1.10
C LEU A 210 -21.12 7.45 0.64
N LEU A 211 -20.09 6.60 0.54
CA LEU A 211 -20.22 5.24 0.01
C LEU A 211 -20.41 4.17 1.09
N ALA A 212 -20.24 4.51 2.38
CA ALA A 212 -20.41 3.59 3.50
C ALA A 212 -21.82 2.98 3.56
N PRO A 213 -22.93 3.71 3.30
CA PRO A 213 -24.27 3.13 3.18
C PRO A 213 -24.43 2.07 2.07
N PHE A 214 -23.48 2.00 1.13
CA PHE A 214 -23.43 0.99 0.07
C PHE A 214 -22.39 -0.10 0.35
N GLY A 215 -21.90 -0.19 1.59
CA GLY A 215 -20.94 -1.21 2.05
C GLY A 215 -19.47 -0.84 1.84
N ALA A 216 -19.12 0.42 1.59
CA ALA A 216 -17.73 0.86 1.64
C ALA A 216 -17.26 0.94 3.10
N PHE A 217 -16.52 -0.09 3.55
CA PHE A 217 -16.07 -0.17 4.93
C PHE A 217 -14.77 0.63 5.20
N GLY A 218 -14.06 1.07 4.16
CA GLY A 218 -12.77 1.73 4.33
C GLY A 218 -12.07 2.05 3.03
N LEU A 219 -11.85 3.34 2.75
CA LEU A 219 -10.96 3.83 1.70
C LEU A 219 -9.73 4.48 2.36
N ASN A 220 -8.55 4.12 1.89
CA ASN A 220 -7.27 4.57 2.44
C ASN A 220 -6.21 4.64 1.35
N LEU A 221 -5.04 5.20 1.68
CA LEU A 221 -3.88 5.15 0.80
C LEU A 221 -3.36 3.71 0.73
N SER A 222 -3.08 3.25 -0.49
CA SER A 222 -2.49 1.95 -0.74
C SER A 222 -0.99 2.00 -0.45
N SER A 223 -0.43 0.93 0.11
CA SER A 223 1.02 0.76 0.25
C SER A 223 1.58 -0.06 -0.92
N ILE A 224 1.08 -1.28 -1.11
CA ILE A 224 1.60 -2.24 -2.09
C ILE A 224 1.39 -1.74 -3.53
N THR A 225 0.14 -1.42 -3.89
CA THR A 225 -0.19 -0.98 -5.26
C THR A 225 0.42 0.39 -5.55
N ALA A 226 0.48 1.28 -4.55
CA ALA A 226 1.18 2.54 -4.70
C ALA A 226 2.66 2.33 -5.01
N ALA A 227 3.31 1.37 -4.36
CA ALA A 227 4.73 1.10 -4.55
C ALA A 227 5.05 0.55 -5.95
N ILE A 228 4.15 -0.25 -6.52
CA ILE A 228 4.21 -0.65 -7.94
C ILE A 228 4.03 0.58 -8.84
N CYS A 229 3.01 1.42 -8.57
CA CYS A 229 2.71 2.59 -9.39
C CYS A 229 3.76 3.71 -9.29
N THR A 230 4.52 3.78 -8.20
CA THR A 230 5.62 4.73 -8.03
C THR A 230 6.95 4.21 -8.58
N GLY A 231 7.07 2.90 -8.84
CA GLY A 231 8.27 2.24 -9.35
C GLY A 231 8.72 2.72 -10.74
N GLN A 232 9.97 2.44 -11.11
CA GLN A 232 10.54 2.87 -12.40
C GLN A 232 9.90 2.12 -13.59
N GLU A 233 9.37 0.94 -13.33
CA GLU A 233 8.70 0.06 -14.28
C GLU A 233 7.37 0.66 -14.77
N ALA A 234 6.71 1.49 -13.94
CA ALA A 234 5.46 2.14 -14.30
C ALA A 234 5.65 3.16 -15.42
N HIS A 235 6.70 3.97 -15.35
CA HIS A 235 7.10 4.91 -16.41
C HIS A 235 8.53 5.43 -16.17
N PRO A 236 9.39 5.59 -17.20
CA PRO A 236 10.73 6.15 -17.05
C PRO A 236 10.70 7.58 -16.48
N ASP A 237 9.88 8.44 -17.06
CA ASP A 237 9.61 9.78 -16.51
C ASP A 237 8.73 9.68 -15.26
N ARG A 238 9.31 10.12 -14.14
CA ARG A 238 8.68 10.20 -12.82
C ARG A 238 7.39 11.03 -12.84
N ASN A 239 7.36 12.13 -13.58
CA ASN A 239 6.21 13.03 -13.63
C ASN A 239 5.02 12.46 -14.43
N ARG A 240 5.17 11.28 -15.04
CA ARG A 240 4.12 10.58 -15.79
C ARG A 240 3.65 9.29 -15.12
N ARG A 241 4.27 8.87 -14.01
CA ARG A 241 3.88 7.65 -13.28
C ARG A 241 2.46 7.71 -12.72
N TYR A 242 1.89 8.91 -12.53
CA TYR A 242 0.50 9.08 -12.11
C TYR A 242 -0.51 8.37 -13.03
N VAL A 243 -0.17 8.16 -14.31
CA VAL A 243 -1.02 7.42 -15.26
C VAL A 243 -1.22 5.97 -14.82
N ALA A 244 -0.23 5.35 -14.17
CA ALA A 244 -0.38 4.00 -13.61
C ALA A 244 -1.43 3.96 -12.49
N ALA A 245 -1.47 4.99 -11.63
CA ALA A 245 -2.48 5.12 -10.59
C ALA A 245 -3.89 5.41 -11.15
N VAL A 246 -3.99 6.15 -12.25
CA VAL A 246 -5.25 6.35 -12.98
C VAL A 246 -5.79 5.02 -13.50
N TRP A 247 -4.95 4.22 -14.17
CA TRP A 247 -5.35 2.89 -14.62
C TRP A 247 -5.66 1.93 -13.48
N ALA A 248 -4.92 2.00 -12.36
CA ALA A 248 -5.26 1.25 -11.16
C ALA A 248 -6.68 1.60 -10.67
N GLY A 249 -7.06 2.88 -10.68
CA GLY A 249 -8.42 3.31 -10.38
C GLY A 249 -9.47 2.72 -11.34
N ILE A 250 -9.20 2.76 -12.65
CA ILE A 250 -10.09 2.17 -13.66
C ILE A 250 -10.25 0.66 -13.43
N PHE A 251 -9.16 -0.06 -13.18
CA PHE A 251 -9.22 -1.50 -12.90
C PHE A 251 -9.91 -1.80 -11.56
N TYR A 252 -9.77 -0.94 -10.54
CA TYR A 252 -10.56 -1.07 -9.32
C TYR A 252 -12.06 -0.87 -9.56
N LEU A 253 -12.45 0.02 -10.48
CA LEU A 253 -13.86 0.12 -10.89
C LEU A 253 -14.34 -1.17 -11.53
N CYS A 254 -13.57 -1.73 -12.47
CA CYS A 254 -13.89 -3.02 -13.09
C CYS A 254 -14.02 -4.13 -12.04
N VAL A 255 -13.08 -4.22 -11.11
CA VAL A 255 -13.15 -5.18 -9.98
C VAL A 255 -14.39 -4.94 -9.11
N GLY A 256 -14.77 -3.68 -8.87
CA GLY A 256 -15.99 -3.33 -8.14
C GLY A 256 -17.25 -3.80 -8.85
N VAL A 257 -17.36 -3.53 -10.15
CA VAL A 257 -18.48 -3.93 -11.02
C VAL A 257 -18.59 -5.45 -11.14
N PHE A 258 -17.46 -6.15 -11.26
CA PHE A 258 -17.39 -7.61 -11.34
C PHE A 258 -17.10 -8.26 -9.98
N GLY A 259 -17.45 -7.62 -8.86
CA GLY A 259 -17.00 -8.03 -7.53
C GLY A 259 -17.30 -9.50 -7.19
N ALA A 260 -18.50 -9.98 -7.49
CA ALA A 260 -18.89 -11.38 -7.29
C ALA A 260 -18.07 -12.33 -8.18
N THR A 261 -17.85 -11.95 -9.44
CA THR A 261 -17.03 -12.72 -10.39
C THR A 261 -15.57 -12.78 -9.97
N VAL A 262 -14.98 -11.66 -9.57
CA VAL A 262 -13.60 -11.60 -9.08
C VAL A 262 -13.43 -12.45 -7.82
N ALA A 263 -14.36 -12.36 -6.87
CA ALA A 263 -14.34 -13.21 -5.67
C ALA A 263 -14.39 -14.69 -6.03
N SER A 264 -15.31 -15.09 -6.92
CA SER A 264 -15.41 -16.49 -7.37
C SER A 264 -14.16 -16.98 -8.10
N LEU A 265 -13.56 -16.12 -8.95
CA LEU A 265 -12.33 -16.42 -9.67
C LEU A 265 -11.16 -16.64 -8.71
N LEU A 266 -10.98 -15.77 -7.71
CA LEU A 266 -9.92 -15.94 -6.71
C LEU A 266 -10.06 -17.25 -5.92
N THR A 267 -11.29 -17.69 -5.65
CA THR A 267 -11.53 -18.99 -4.99
C THR A 267 -11.37 -20.20 -5.92
N ALA A 268 -11.42 -19.98 -7.23
CA ALA A 268 -11.19 -21.00 -8.24
C ALA A 268 -9.70 -21.22 -8.56
N MET A 269 -8.86 -20.20 -8.29
CA MET A 269 -7.43 -20.20 -8.58
C MET A 269 -6.62 -21.00 -7.55
N PRO A 270 -5.52 -21.67 -7.97
CA PRO A 270 -4.56 -22.23 -7.03
C PRO A 270 -3.89 -21.13 -6.20
N HIS A 271 -3.81 -21.33 -4.89
CA HIS A 271 -3.15 -20.39 -3.99
C HIS A 271 -1.68 -20.13 -4.38
N ALA A 272 -1.00 -21.16 -4.91
CA ALA A 272 0.37 -21.07 -5.39
C ALA A 272 0.56 -20.03 -6.51
N LEU A 273 -0.42 -19.93 -7.42
CA LEU A 273 -0.39 -18.95 -8.51
C LEU A 273 -0.44 -17.52 -7.96
N VAL A 274 -1.30 -17.28 -6.97
CA VAL A 274 -1.47 -15.98 -6.32
C VAL A 274 -0.19 -15.55 -5.61
N LEU A 275 0.39 -16.44 -4.79
CA LEU A 275 1.62 -16.14 -4.06
C LEU A 275 2.83 -15.92 -4.99
N ALA A 276 3.00 -16.79 -5.99
CA ALA A 276 4.14 -16.70 -6.91
C ALA A 276 4.09 -15.41 -7.74
N THR A 277 2.92 -15.05 -8.27
CA THR A 277 2.75 -13.84 -9.08
C THR A 277 2.85 -12.56 -8.25
N ALA A 278 2.30 -12.56 -7.03
CA ALA A 278 2.46 -11.45 -6.10
C ALA A 278 3.93 -11.22 -5.73
N GLY A 279 4.67 -12.28 -5.41
CA GLY A 279 6.09 -12.16 -5.04
C GLY A 279 6.94 -11.63 -6.18
N VAL A 280 6.80 -12.20 -7.38
CA VAL A 280 7.49 -11.72 -8.59
C VAL A 280 7.16 -10.26 -8.89
N GLY A 281 5.89 -9.88 -8.81
CA GLY A 281 5.43 -8.52 -9.13
C GLY A 281 5.99 -7.43 -8.21
N LEU A 282 6.50 -7.81 -7.04
CA LEU A 282 7.00 -6.89 -6.02
C LEU A 282 8.53 -6.86 -5.90
N LEU A 283 9.26 -7.69 -6.64
CA LEU A 283 10.72 -7.80 -6.53
C LEU A 283 11.45 -6.46 -6.76
N ALA A 284 11.11 -5.71 -7.81
CA ALA A 284 11.73 -4.42 -8.11
C ALA A 284 11.42 -3.36 -7.03
N THR A 285 10.24 -3.44 -6.43
CA THR A 285 9.84 -2.55 -5.34
C THR A 285 10.58 -2.89 -4.05
N ILE A 286 10.77 -4.17 -3.75
CA ILE A 286 11.60 -4.63 -2.62
C ILE A 286 13.04 -4.14 -2.80
N GLU A 287 13.61 -4.33 -3.98
CA GLU A 287 14.97 -3.89 -4.34
C GLU A 287 15.17 -2.40 -4.03
N SER A 288 14.37 -1.53 -4.67
CA SER A 288 14.47 -0.08 -4.49
C SER A 288 14.21 0.38 -3.05
N SER A 289 13.27 -0.24 -2.35
CA SER A 289 12.96 0.08 -0.95
C SER A 289 14.12 -0.25 -0.02
N LEU A 290 14.78 -1.39 -0.21
CA LEU A 290 15.97 -1.79 0.55
C LEU A 290 17.15 -0.86 0.27
N THR A 291 17.36 -0.47 -0.99
CA THR A 291 18.41 0.49 -1.36
C THR A 291 18.23 1.82 -0.63
N THR A 292 17.02 2.40 -0.64
CA THR A 292 16.75 3.67 0.05
C THR A 292 16.73 3.52 1.58
N ALA A 293 16.29 2.38 2.12
CA ALA A 293 16.29 2.14 3.56
C ALA A 293 17.70 2.17 4.18
N LEU A 294 18.69 1.68 3.44
CA LEU A 294 20.07 1.49 3.93
C LEU A 294 21.05 2.58 3.46
N SER A 295 20.57 3.57 2.70
CA SER A 295 21.41 4.61 2.08
C SER A 295 22.03 5.56 3.10
N ASP A 296 21.30 5.92 4.16
CA ASP A 296 21.78 6.83 5.21
C ASP A 296 22.46 6.04 6.34
N LYS A 297 23.76 6.29 6.54
CA LYS A 297 24.55 5.65 7.61
C LYS A 297 24.02 5.97 9.01
N ALA A 298 23.49 7.17 9.25
CA ALA A 298 23.03 7.59 10.57
C ALA A 298 21.69 6.94 10.96
N ALA A 299 20.83 6.65 9.97
CA ALA A 299 19.53 6.04 10.17
C ALA A 299 19.51 4.51 9.98
N ARG A 300 20.63 3.92 9.55
CA ARG A 300 20.68 2.51 9.09
C ARG A 300 20.23 1.51 10.15
N GLU A 301 20.66 1.65 11.40
CA GLU A 301 20.27 0.75 12.48
C GLU A 301 18.75 0.81 12.74
N ALA A 302 18.21 2.03 12.87
CA ALA A 302 16.78 2.26 13.00
C ALA A 302 15.98 1.71 11.82
N ALA A 303 16.50 1.88 10.60
CA ALA A 303 15.89 1.32 9.39
C ALA A 303 15.89 -0.22 9.41
N VAL A 304 16.98 -0.87 9.84
CA VAL A 304 17.03 -2.33 9.97
C VAL A 304 16.02 -2.84 11.01
N VAL A 305 15.91 -2.15 12.16
CA VAL A 305 14.91 -2.49 13.19
C VAL A 305 13.49 -2.35 12.62
N THR A 306 13.18 -1.25 11.93
CA THR A 306 11.88 -1.09 11.26
C THR A 306 11.62 -2.20 10.26
N PHE A 307 12.59 -2.51 9.39
CA PHE A 307 12.46 -3.57 8.39
C PHE A 307 12.14 -4.92 9.03
N LEU A 308 12.92 -5.37 10.02
CA LEU A 308 12.75 -6.66 10.67
C LEU A 308 11.44 -6.75 11.46
N ALA A 309 11.12 -5.72 12.25
CA ALA A 309 9.90 -5.68 13.03
C ALA A 309 8.66 -5.64 12.12
N THR A 310 8.70 -4.88 11.02
CA THR A 310 7.62 -4.87 10.03
C THR A 310 7.54 -6.18 9.24
N ALA A 311 8.66 -6.86 8.96
CA ALA A 311 8.68 -8.15 8.30
C ALA A 311 8.16 -9.30 9.19
N SER A 312 8.25 -9.17 10.52
CA SER A 312 7.85 -10.22 11.47
C SER A 312 6.39 -10.66 11.34
N GLY A 313 5.46 -9.72 11.19
CA GLY A 313 4.01 -10.01 11.06
C GLY A 313 3.25 -9.99 12.34
N VAL A 314 3.96 -9.68 13.41
CA VAL A 314 3.36 -9.50 14.72
C VAL A 314 2.21 -8.51 14.62
N THR A 315 1.06 -8.96 15.12
CA THR A 315 -0.11 -8.13 15.33
C THR A 315 -0.29 -8.03 16.84
N LEU A 316 -0.23 -6.81 17.37
CA LEU A 316 -0.37 -6.54 18.80
C LEU A 316 -1.51 -5.54 18.98
N LEU A 317 -2.45 -5.85 19.88
CA LEU A 317 -3.67 -5.06 20.12
C LEU A 317 -4.50 -4.81 18.84
N GLY A 318 -4.50 -5.76 17.91
CA GLY A 318 -5.17 -5.63 16.61
C GLY A 318 -4.47 -4.73 15.60
N ILE A 319 -3.33 -4.11 15.96
CA ILE A 319 -2.55 -3.25 15.06
C ILE A 319 -1.42 -4.06 14.41
N GLY A 320 -1.29 -3.94 13.09
CA GLY A 320 -0.31 -4.69 12.32
C GLY A 320 1.15 -4.24 12.52
N SER A 321 2.07 -5.15 12.22
CA SER A 321 3.53 -4.98 12.33
C SER A 321 4.13 -3.74 11.64
N ALA A 322 3.46 -3.17 10.63
CA ALA A 322 3.92 -1.93 9.99
C ALA A 322 4.00 -0.76 10.98
N PHE A 323 2.95 -0.55 11.78
CA PHE A 323 2.95 0.49 12.80
C PHE A 323 4.01 0.23 13.89
N TRP A 324 4.03 -0.99 14.43
CA TRP A 324 4.95 -1.36 15.50
C TRP A 324 6.41 -1.32 15.06
N GLY A 325 6.71 -1.74 13.83
CA GLY A 325 8.07 -1.66 13.29
C GLY A 325 8.54 -0.23 13.05
N LEU A 326 7.66 0.65 12.60
CA LEU A 326 8.00 2.08 12.52
C LEU A 326 8.25 2.67 13.91
N LEU A 327 7.40 2.36 14.89
CA LEU A 327 7.56 2.83 16.26
C LEU A 327 8.89 2.35 16.85
N ALA A 328 9.22 1.06 16.67
CA ALA A 328 10.47 0.47 17.13
C ALA A 328 11.69 1.17 16.50
N GLY A 329 11.70 1.37 15.18
CA GLY A 329 12.82 2.06 14.54
C GLY A 329 12.88 3.55 14.88
N ALA A 330 11.75 4.24 15.07
CA ALA A 330 11.73 5.62 15.54
C ALA A 330 12.35 5.71 16.95
N LEU A 331 12.01 4.78 17.84
CA LEU A 331 12.60 4.68 19.17
C LEU A 331 14.11 4.40 19.09
N THR A 332 14.53 3.44 18.25
CA THR A 332 15.96 3.18 17.98
C THR A 332 16.66 4.43 17.48
N SER A 333 16.04 5.20 16.57
CA SER A 333 16.62 6.43 16.05
C SER A 333 16.80 7.50 17.14
N VAL A 334 15.82 7.64 18.04
CA VAL A 334 15.91 8.57 19.18
C VAL A 334 17.02 8.14 20.14
N ILE A 335 17.08 6.86 20.51
CA ILE A 335 18.08 6.34 21.45
C ILE A 335 19.49 6.40 20.86
N ALA A 336 19.69 5.96 19.61
CA ALA A 336 20.99 5.95 18.95
C ALA A 336 21.55 7.36 18.68
N ASN A 337 20.67 8.36 18.56
CA ASN A 337 21.05 9.75 18.37
C ASN A 337 21.01 10.59 19.67
N ALA A 338 20.55 10.03 20.79
CA ALA A 338 20.59 10.70 22.08
C ALA A 338 22.05 10.96 22.48
N GLY A 339 22.41 12.24 22.64
CA GLY A 339 23.77 12.67 23.02
C GLY A 339 24.73 12.94 21.86
N ARG A 340 24.38 12.64 20.60
CA ARG A 340 25.18 13.07 19.44
C ARG A 340 24.89 14.55 19.16
N ARG A 341 25.82 15.46 19.53
CA ARG A 341 25.75 16.86 19.09
C ARG A 341 25.68 16.89 17.57
N ARG A 342 24.61 17.46 16.99
CA ARG A 342 24.51 17.73 15.55
C ARG A 342 25.76 18.51 15.13
N THR A 343 26.71 17.84 14.49
CA THR A 343 27.81 18.51 13.81
C THR A 343 27.19 19.37 12.72
N ARG A 344 27.28 20.70 12.88
CA ARG A 344 26.84 21.66 11.85
C ARG A 344 27.53 21.27 10.54
N PRO A 345 26.82 21.25 9.40
CA PRO A 345 27.46 21.07 8.11
C PRO A 345 28.53 22.16 7.96
N THR A 346 29.77 21.76 7.68
CA THR A 346 30.85 22.68 7.34
C THR A 346 30.37 23.53 6.17
N PRO A 347 30.41 24.88 6.24
CA PRO A 347 30.05 25.71 5.11
C PRO A 347 30.89 25.28 3.89
N PRO A 348 30.31 25.25 2.67
CA PRO A 348 31.10 24.99 1.48
C PRO A 348 32.27 25.98 1.45
N ALA A 349 33.49 25.46 1.26
CA ALA A 349 34.69 26.28 1.18
C ALA A 349 34.44 27.41 0.16
N ARG A 350 34.58 28.67 0.59
CA ARG A 350 34.54 29.81 -0.31
C ARG A 350 35.55 29.53 -1.42
N ARG A 351 35.10 29.54 -2.67
CA ARG A 351 35.99 29.55 -3.83
C ARG A 351 36.97 30.73 -3.62
N PRO A 352 38.27 30.55 -3.86
CA PRO A 352 39.21 31.66 -3.83
C PRO A 352 38.71 32.72 -4.83
N ASP A 353 38.52 33.93 -4.33
CA ASP A 353 38.27 35.10 -5.18
C ASP A 353 39.43 35.20 -6.16
N THR A 354 39.12 35.16 -7.45
CA THR A 354 40.08 35.43 -8.52
C THR A 354 40.47 36.90 -8.40
N VAL A 355 41.59 37.13 -7.75
CA VAL A 355 42.25 38.43 -7.68
C VAL A 355 42.72 38.79 -9.08
N GLY A 356 42.15 39.86 -9.61
CA GLY A 356 42.81 40.87 -10.44
C GLY A 356 43.41 40.41 -11.76
N ASP A 357 42.72 40.72 -12.86
CA ASP A 357 43.44 41.21 -14.04
C ASP A 357 42.77 42.49 -14.55
N THR A 358 43.34 43.61 -14.11
CA THR A 358 43.25 44.90 -14.77
C THR A 358 44.67 45.32 -15.10
N ALA A 359 45.14 45.07 -16.33
CA ALA A 359 46.15 45.89 -16.99
C ALA A 359 46.29 45.58 -18.49
N GLY A 360 45.90 46.53 -19.34
CA GLY A 360 46.79 47.02 -20.39
C GLY A 360 46.65 46.50 -21.83
N VAL A 361 46.19 47.43 -22.68
CA VAL A 361 46.36 47.58 -24.15
C VAL A 361 45.34 46.86 -25.04
#